data_AF-A0A832CFL4-F1
#
_entry.id   AF-A0A832CFL4-F1
#
_cell.length_a   1.000
_cell.length_b   1.000
_cell.length_c   1.000
_cell.angle_alpha   90.00
_cell.angle_beta   90.00
_cell.angle_gamma   90.00
#
_symmetry.space_group_name_H-M   'P 1'
#
loop_
_entity.id
_entity.type
_entity.pdbx_description
1 polymer ?
#
loop_
_entity_poly.entity_id
_entity_poly.type
_entity_poly.pdbx_seq_one_letter_code
_entity_poly.pdbx_strand_id
1 'polypeptide(L)'
;MVIESYLYDRDEGFVVCKTCWHRCKLKDQQWGICRVRKNENGKLMVYNYGLASSIALDPIEKKPMHNYKPGSKVLSFGSVSCNFRCDHCQNFEISFADLSYPYLRELTPEDVVRLCRDRRADGVAWTYNEPAIWHEF
;
A
#
# COMPACT_ATOMS: atom_id res chain seq x y z
N MET A 1 8.35 -4.13 -9.02
CA MET A 1 8.06 -3.63 -10.39
C MET A 1 7.51 -2.21 -10.29
N VAL A 2 7.74 -1.36 -11.29
CA VAL A 2 7.16 0.00 -11.36
C VAL A 2 6.08 0.02 -12.44
N ILE A 3 4.89 0.54 -12.12
CA ILE A 3 3.76 0.59 -13.05
C ILE A 3 3.20 2.01 -13.17
N GLU A 4 2.44 2.29 -14.22
CA GLU A 4 1.69 3.54 -14.34
C GLU A 4 0.36 3.43 -13.57
N SER A 5 0.05 4.43 -12.74
CA SER A 5 -1.25 4.58 -12.09
C SER A 5 -2.33 4.81 -13.14
N TYR A 6 -3.51 4.23 -12.97
CA TYR A 6 -4.67 4.55 -13.79
C TYR A 6 -5.57 5.65 -13.20
N LEU A 7 -5.23 6.20 -12.01
CA LEU A 7 -6.02 7.23 -11.31
C LEU A 7 -5.27 8.57 -11.23
N TYR A 8 -5.22 9.30 -12.35
CA TYR A 8 -4.70 10.67 -12.39
C TYR A 8 -5.19 11.44 -13.62
N ASP A 9 -5.13 12.77 -13.56
CA ASP A 9 -5.28 13.64 -14.72
C ASP A 9 -3.95 14.27 -15.11
N ARG A 10 -3.80 14.63 -16.38
CA ARG A 10 -2.72 15.50 -16.87
C ARG A 10 -3.26 16.93 -16.98
N ASP A 11 -2.54 17.88 -16.41
CA ASP A 11 -2.93 19.29 -16.32
C ASP A 11 -1.71 20.16 -16.62
N GLU A 12 -1.65 20.78 -17.81
CA GLU A 12 -0.60 21.70 -18.29
C GLU A 12 0.72 21.74 -17.49
N GLY A 13 1.58 20.74 -17.70
CA GLY A 13 2.90 20.63 -17.05
C GLY A 13 2.91 19.91 -15.69
N PHE A 14 1.75 19.45 -15.23
CA PHE A 14 1.54 18.72 -13.98
C PHE A 14 0.75 17.43 -14.19
N VAL A 15 0.85 16.58 -13.17
CA VAL A 15 0.00 15.42 -12.96
C VAL A 15 -0.79 15.64 -11.68
N VAL A 16 -2.12 15.45 -11.74
CA VAL A 16 -2.99 15.50 -10.56
C VAL A 16 -3.35 14.07 -10.15
N CYS A 17 -2.70 13.58 -9.10
CA CYS A 17 -2.95 12.26 -8.55
C CYS A 17 -4.35 12.18 -7.94
N LYS A 18 -5.14 11.14 -8.23
CA LYS A 18 -6.50 10.96 -7.68
C LYS A 18 -6.65 9.78 -6.72
N THR A 19 -5.58 9.06 -6.45
CA THR A 19 -5.59 7.80 -5.68
C THR A 19 -6.03 7.97 -4.22
N CYS A 20 -5.69 9.09 -3.58
CA CYS A 20 -6.12 9.38 -2.21
C CYS A 20 -6.60 10.83 -2.05
N TRP A 21 -7.11 11.15 -0.88
CA TRP A 21 -7.76 12.43 -0.60
C TRP A 21 -6.84 13.65 -0.77
N HIS A 22 -5.52 13.49 -0.65
CA HIS A 22 -4.55 14.59 -0.79
C HIS A 22 -4.51 15.24 -2.17
N ARG A 23 -4.96 14.51 -3.21
CA ARG A 23 -4.98 14.96 -4.61
C ARG A 23 -3.72 15.71 -5.07
N CYS A 24 -2.53 15.16 -4.80
CA CYS A 24 -1.28 15.85 -5.06
C CYS A 24 -1.17 16.32 -6.52
N LYS A 25 -0.90 17.62 -6.72
CA LYS A 25 -0.51 18.20 -8.01
C LYS A 25 1.02 18.20 -8.12
N LEU A 26 1.55 17.40 -9.03
CA LEU A 26 2.96 17.02 -9.12
C LEU A 26 3.59 17.58 -10.39
N LYS A 27 4.67 18.35 -10.23
CA LYS A 27 5.58 18.70 -11.34
C LYS A 27 6.31 17.45 -11.83
N ASP A 28 6.95 17.53 -12.98
CA ASP A 28 7.83 16.45 -13.43
C ASP A 28 8.90 16.15 -12.38
N GLN A 29 9.23 14.85 -12.24
CA GLN A 29 10.10 14.26 -11.23
C GLN A 29 9.65 14.40 -9.77
N GLN A 30 8.49 15.03 -9.49
CA GLN A 30 8.02 15.24 -8.13
C GLN A 30 7.33 13.99 -7.57
N TRP A 31 7.64 13.68 -6.32
CA TRP A 31 6.98 12.64 -5.54
C TRP A 31 5.71 13.18 -4.85
N GLY A 32 4.69 12.33 -4.77
CA GLY A 32 3.54 12.56 -3.89
C GLY A 32 3.94 12.49 -2.41
N ILE A 33 3.08 13.01 -1.54
CA ILE A 33 3.30 12.98 -0.08
C ILE A 33 3.49 11.55 0.48
N CYS A 34 2.92 10.55 -0.21
CA CYS A 34 3.10 9.15 0.11
C CYS A 34 4.48 8.60 -0.26
N ARG A 35 5.33 9.32 -0.99
CA ARG A 35 6.70 8.91 -1.40
C ARG A 35 6.81 7.57 -2.14
N VAL A 36 5.70 7.06 -2.67
CA VAL A 36 5.65 5.83 -3.49
C VAL A 36 5.07 6.08 -4.88
N ARG A 37 4.62 7.30 -5.14
CA ARG A 37 4.11 7.74 -6.45
C ARG A 37 4.88 8.96 -6.92
N LYS A 38 5.29 8.97 -8.19
CA LYS A 38 6.12 10.01 -8.79
C LYS A 38 5.56 10.39 -10.15
N ASN A 39 5.53 11.68 -10.47
CA ASN A 39 5.31 12.10 -11.84
C ASN A 39 6.62 11.94 -12.62
N GLU A 40 6.60 11.17 -13.70
CA GLU A 40 7.72 11.00 -14.61
C GLU A 40 7.26 11.22 -16.05
N ASN A 41 7.74 12.31 -16.66
CA ASN A 41 7.42 12.69 -18.02
C ASN A 41 5.90 12.77 -18.27
N GLY A 42 5.15 13.31 -17.30
CA GLY A 42 3.69 13.44 -17.38
C GLY A 42 2.91 12.15 -17.11
N LYS A 43 3.57 11.11 -16.59
CA LYS A 43 2.96 9.84 -16.17
C LYS A 43 3.10 9.66 -14.67
N LEU A 44 2.00 9.29 -14.00
CA LEU A 44 2.05 8.99 -12.58
C LEU A 44 2.53 7.55 -12.38
N MET A 45 3.79 7.38 -12.01
CA MET A 45 4.40 6.07 -11.77
C MET A 45 4.23 5.65 -10.30
N VAL A 46 3.95 4.37 -10.08
CA VAL A 46 3.75 3.72 -8.77
C VAL A 46 4.91 2.75 -8.53
N TYR A 47 5.67 3.02 -7.47
CA TYR A 47 6.94 2.36 -7.20
C TYR A 47 6.86 1.20 -6.20
N ASN A 48 5.75 1.11 -5.46
CA ASN A 48 5.57 0.07 -4.45
C ASN A 48 4.69 -1.10 -4.93
N TYR A 49 4.36 -1.19 -6.21
CA TYR A 49 3.55 -2.30 -6.75
C TYR A 49 4.23 -3.64 -6.48
N GLY A 50 3.49 -4.54 -5.81
CA GLY A 50 3.99 -5.84 -5.40
C GLY A 50 5.10 -5.82 -4.34
N LEU A 51 5.32 -4.71 -3.63
CA LEU A 51 6.32 -4.63 -2.56
C LEU A 51 5.63 -4.66 -1.19
N ALA A 52 5.73 -5.79 -0.50
CA ALA A 52 5.21 -5.98 0.85
C ALA A 52 6.32 -5.75 1.90
N SER A 53 6.03 -4.95 2.92
CA SER A 53 6.92 -4.74 4.08
C SER A 53 6.68 -5.78 5.18
N SER A 54 5.46 -6.33 5.25
CA SER A 54 5.08 -7.31 6.25
C SER A 54 3.92 -8.17 5.74
N ILE A 55 3.95 -9.46 6.10
CA ILE A 55 2.93 -10.46 5.77
C ILE A 55 2.76 -11.39 6.98
N ALA A 56 1.58 -11.42 7.58
CA ALA A 56 1.28 -12.27 8.74
C ALA A 56 -0.10 -12.92 8.61
N LEU A 57 -0.30 -14.06 9.28
CA LEU A 57 -1.63 -14.63 9.49
C LEU A 57 -2.10 -14.18 10.88
N ASP A 58 -3.07 -13.28 10.95
CA ASP A 58 -3.59 -12.73 12.21
C ASP A 58 -5.03 -13.20 12.47
N PRO A 59 -5.46 -13.34 13.73
CA PRO A 59 -6.88 -13.49 14.06
C PRO A 59 -7.66 -12.22 13.69
N ILE A 60 -8.92 -12.37 13.27
CA ILE A 60 -9.78 -11.23 12.91
C ILE A 60 -9.98 -10.25 14.06
N GLU A 61 -9.92 -10.72 15.31
CA GLU A 61 -10.08 -9.95 16.53
C GLU A 61 -8.96 -8.93 16.77
N LYS A 62 -7.82 -9.08 16.09
CA LYS A 62 -6.75 -8.07 16.09
C LYS A 62 -7.15 -6.83 15.28
N LYS A 63 -8.12 -6.95 14.37
CA LYS A 63 -8.68 -5.83 13.60
C LYS A 63 -9.77 -5.13 14.42
N PRO A 64 -10.17 -3.89 14.07
CA PRO A 64 -11.30 -3.21 14.73
C PRO A 64 -12.67 -3.84 14.37
N MET A 65 -12.75 -5.17 14.36
CA MET A 65 -13.87 -5.98 13.88
C MET A 65 -14.08 -7.19 14.80
N HIS A 66 -14.04 -6.98 16.12
CA HIS A 66 -14.03 -8.05 17.14
C HIS A 66 -15.20 -9.05 17.00
N ASN A 67 -16.41 -8.57 16.70
CA ASN A 67 -17.62 -9.40 16.58
C ASN A 67 -17.85 -9.94 15.16
N TYR A 68 -16.95 -9.67 14.21
CA TYR A 68 -17.08 -10.12 12.83
C TYR A 68 -16.30 -11.43 12.65
N LYS A 69 -17.03 -12.52 12.37
CA LYS A 69 -16.48 -13.88 12.17
C LYS A 69 -15.43 -14.32 13.23
N PRO A 70 -15.77 -14.34 14.54
CA PRO A 70 -14.82 -14.73 15.58
C PRO A 70 -14.14 -16.08 15.33
N GLY A 71 -12.86 -16.19 15.69
CA GLY A 71 -12.00 -17.35 15.49
C GLY A 71 -11.41 -17.48 14.07
N SER A 72 -11.87 -16.66 13.11
CA SER A 72 -11.31 -16.66 11.76
C SER A 72 -9.93 -16.01 11.71
N LYS A 73 -9.13 -16.43 10.72
CA LYS A 73 -7.77 -15.92 10.47
C LYS A 73 -7.71 -15.23 9.13
N VAL A 74 -7.06 -14.08 9.09
CA VAL A 74 -6.87 -13.30 7.85
C VAL A 74 -5.40 -13.16 7.53
N LEU A 75 -5.06 -13.27 6.24
CA LEU A 75 -3.73 -12.94 5.75
C LEU A 75 -3.61 -11.42 5.71
N SER A 76 -2.88 -10.88 6.68
CA SER A 76 -2.56 -9.47 6.81
C SER A 76 -1.33 -9.13 5.99
N PHE A 77 -1.39 -8.08 5.18
CA PHE A 77 -0.20 -7.53 4.53
C PHE A 77 -0.28 -6.01 4.36
N GLY A 78 0.82 -5.42 3.95
CA GLY A 78 0.97 -3.98 3.77
C GLY A 78 2.31 -3.66 3.12
N SER A 79 2.42 -2.46 2.58
CA SER A 79 3.62 -1.98 1.89
C SER A 79 4.44 -1.05 2.80
N VAL A 80 5.36 -0.29 2.22
CA VAL A 80 6.09 0.78 2.89
C VAL A 80 5.41 2.13 2.65
N SER A 81 5.78 3.10 3.49
CA SER A 81 5.26 4.45 3.48
C SER A 81 3.75 4.52 3.76
N CYS A 82 3.24 5.74 3.90
CA CYS A 82 1.84 6.04 4.18
C CYS A 82 1.55 7.46 3.66
N ASN A 83 0.31 7.77 3.32
CA ASN A 83 -0.13 9.15 3.08
C ASN A 83 -0.64 9.84 4.36
N PHE A 84 -0.71 9.12 5.49
CA PHE A 84 -0.92 9.68 6.82
C PHE A 84 0.40 9.78 7.60
N ARG A 85 0.42 10.66 8.59
CA ARG A 85 1.51 10.83 9.56
C ARG A 85 0.93 10.86 10.96
N CYS A 86 0.31 9.75 11.36
CA CYS A 86 -0.35 9.65 12.66
C CYS A 86 0.70 9.70 13.79
N ASP A 87 0.48 10.53 14.80
CA ASP A 87 1.42 10.72 15.93
C ASP A 87 1.66 9.43 16.74
N HIS A 88 0.67 8.53 16.76
CA HIS A 88 0.71 7.27 17.51
C HIS A 88 0.64 6.04 16.59
N CYS A 89 1.23 6.11 15.40
CA CYS A 89 1.26 4.98 14.49
C CYS A 89 2.07 3.81 15.09
N GLN A 90 1.41 2.70 15.40
CA GLN A 90 2.09 1.48 15.88
C GLN A 90 3.00 0.86 14.83
N ASN A 91 2.74 1.12 13.54
CA ASN A 91 3.50 0.61 12.41
C ASN A 91 4.45 1.67 11.82
N PHE A 92 4.84 2.70 12.59
CA PHE A 92 5.58 3.86 12.06
C PHE A 92 6.89 3.46 11.36
N GLU A 93 7.60 2.43 11.84
CA GLU A 93 8.87 1.99 11.25
C GLU A 93 8.75 1.60 9.77
N ILE A 94 7.61 1.02 9.38
CA ILE A 94 7.31 0.65 7.99
C ILE A 94 6.45 1.69 7.26
N SER A 95 5.49 2.29 7.96
CA SER A 95 4.60 3.31 7.41
C SER A 95 5.31 4.63 7.13
N PHE A 96 6.42 4.93 7.81
CA PHE A 96 7.21 6.15 7.60
C PHE A 96 8.56 5.84 6.93
N ALA A 97 8.83 4.58 6.60
CA ALA A 97 9.92 4.22 5.70
C ALA A 97 9.63 4.67 4.26
N ASP A 98 10.67 4.67 3.44
CA ASP A 98 10.58 4.82 1.99
C ASP A 98 10.90 3.49 1.30
N LEU A 99 11.10 3.54 -0.03
CA LEU A 99 11.36 2.38 -0.87
C LEU A 99 12.72 1.71 -0.60
N SER A 100 13.61 2.32 0.20
CA SER A 100 14.89 1.73 0.61
C SER A 100 14.77 0.78 1.81
N TYR A 101 13.57 0.58 2.35
CA TYR A 101 13.35 -0.32 3.48
C TYR A 101 13.90 -1.73 3.19
N PRO A 102 14.82 -2.25 4.03
CA PRO A 102 15.63 -3.41 3.66
C PRO A 102 14.87 -4.75 3.64
N TYR A 103 13.68 -4.81 4.24
CA TYR A 103 12.90 -6.05 4.37
C TYR A 103 11.70 -6.11 3.41
N LEU A 104 11.74 -5.34 2.33
CA LEU A 104 10.74 -5.42 1.27
C LEU A 104 10.80 -6.79 0.57
N ARG A 105 9.62 -7.39 0.38
CA ARG A 105 9.44 -8.66 -0.32
C ARG A 105 8.57 -8.45 -1.53
N GLU A 106 8.99 -9.02 -2.66
CA GLU A 106 8.15 -9.05 -3.85
C GLU A 106 6.98 -10.02 -3.65
N LEU A 107 5.82 -9.61 -4.12
CA LEU A 107 4.57 -10.32 -4.00
C LEU A 107 3.74 -10.07 -5.26
N THR A 108 3.21 -11.14 -5.85
CA THR A 108 2.19 -11.07 -6.90
C THR A 108 0.78 -11.33 -6.32
N PRO A 109 -0.30 -10.91 -6.98
CA PRO A 109 -1.65 -11.29 -6.58
C PRO A 109 -1.84 -12.81 -6.46
N GLU A 110 -1.22 -13.58 -7.35
CA GLU A 110 -1.24 -15.05 -7.32
C GLU A 110 -0.54 -15.60 -6.07
N ASP A 111 0.55 -14.97 -5.63
CA ASP A 111 1.22 -15.32 -4.38
C ASP A 111 0.32 -15.09 -3.17
N VAL A 112 -0.48 -14.00 -3.15
CA VAL A 112 -1.46 -13.74 -2.08
C VAL A 112 -2.49 -14.87 -2.01
N VAL A 113 -3.05 -15.27 -3.15
CA VAL A 113 -4.03 -16.37 -3.22
C VAL A 113 -3.39 -17.69 -2.77
N ARG A 114 -2.17 -17.98 -3.21
CA ARG A 114 -1.42 -19.18 -2.80
C ARG A 114 -1.18 -19.19 -1.29
N LEU A 115 -0.68 -18.08 -0.74
CA LEU A 115 -0.44 -17.93 0.70
C LEU A 115 -1.72 -18.10 1.53
N CYS A 116 -2.86 -17.59 1.04
CA CYS A 116 -4.14 -17.80 1.71
C CYS A 116 -4.51 -19.28 1.78
N ARG A 117 -4.35 -20.02 0.66
CA ARG A 117 -4.63 -21.46 0.61
C ARG A 117 -3.69 -22.26 1.51
N ASP A 118 -2.38 -22.03 1.38
CA ASP A 118 -1.34 -22.77 2.11
C ASP A 118 -1.48 -22.57 3.63
N ARG A 119 -1.81 -21.36 4.06
CA ARG A 119 -1.95 -20.99 5.47
C ARG A 119 -3.36 -21.15 6.02
N ARG A 120 -4.32 -21.61 5.20
CA ARG A 120 -5.74 -21.74 5.54
C ARG A 120 -6.31 -20.44 6.12
N ALA A 121 -6.06 -19.32 5.43
CA ALA A 121 -6.64 -18.04 5.76
C ALA A 121 -8.10 -17.97 5.28
N ASP A 122 -8.97 -17.42 6.11
CA ASP A 122 -10.40 -17.19 5.82
C ASP A 122 -10.63 -15.90 5.01
N GLY A 123 -9.58 -15.11 4.79
CA GLY A 123 -9.62 -13.87 4.04
C GLY A 123 -8.30 -13.11 4.01
N VAL A 124 -8.36 -11.88 3.49
CA VAL A 124 -7.22 -10.98 3.30
C VAL A 124 -7.52 -9.64 3.99
N ALA A 125 -6.49 -9.00 4.56
CA ALA A 125 -6.59 -7.66 5.14
C ALA A 125 -5.36 -6.80 4.85
N TRP A 126 -5.55 -5.64 4.21
CA TRP A 126 -4.53 -4.59 4.24
C TRP A 126 -4.47 -3.95 5.62
N THR A 127 -3.30 -3.97 6.25
CA THR A 127 -3.19 -3.71 7.69
C THR A 127 -2.13 -2.67 8.06
N TYR A 128 -0.96 -2.71 7.44
CA TYR A 128 0.23 -2.10 8.04
C TYR A 128 0.46 -0.64 7.66
N ASN A 129 -0.18 -0.17 6.60
CA ASN A 129 -0.19 1.21 6.13
C ASN A 129 -1.51 1.53 5.41
N GLU A 130 -1.73 2.78 5.00
CA GLU A 130 -2.96 3.18 4.33
C GLU A 130 -3.11 2.49 2.95
N PRO A 131 -4.13 1.63 2.75
CA PRO A 131 -4.25 0.81 1.54
C PRO A 131 -4.41 1.62 0.26
N ALA A 132 -5.00 2.82 0.32
CA ALA A 132 -5.25 3.61 -0.88
C ALA A 132 -3.97 3.88 -1.69
N ILE A 133 -2.81 4.03 -1.04
CA ILE A 133 -1.56 4.31 -1.78
C ILE A 133 -1.06 3.11 -2.59
N TRP A 134 -1.57 1.91 -2.33
CA TRP A 134 -1.20 0.65 -2.96
C TRP A 134 -2.35 0.04 -3.80
N HIS A 135 -3.31 0.87 -4.19
CA HIS A 135 -4.56 0.48 -4.84
C HIS A 135 -4.42 -0.39 -6.11
N GLU A 136 -3.36 -0.22 -6.89
CA GLU A 136 -3.18 -0.97 -8.14
C GLU A 136 -2.81 -2.44 -7.92
N PHE A 137 -2.32 -2.80 -6.72
CA PHE A 137 -1.95 -4.16 -6.35
C PHE A 137 -3.14 -4.94 -5.78
#